data_AF-A0A918QAX2-F1
#
_entry.id   AF-A0A918QAX2-F1
#
_cell.length_a   1.000
_cell.length_b   1.000
_cell.length_c   1.000
_cell.angle_alpha   90.00
_cell.angle_beta   90.00
_cell.angle_gamma   90.00
#
_symmetry.space_group_name_H-M   'P 1'
#
loop_
_entity.id
_entity.type
_entity.pdbx_description
1 polymer ?
#
loop_
_entity_poly.entity_id
_entity_poly.type
_entity_poly.pdbx_seq_one_letter_code
_entity_poly.pdbx_strand_id
1 'polypeptide(L)' 'MTDETYNLILGLLLMSLGVLILIFKSRNPLKKDENEFGKAAHYQFIILGIFLIVIGIIMI' A
#
# COMPACT_ATOMS: atom_id res chain seq x y z
N MET A 1 -14.49 -23.65 0.74
CA MET A 1 -14.36 -22.19 1.00
C MET A 1 -15.43 -21.51 0.18
N THR A 2 -16.21 -20.61 0.76
CA THR A 2 -17.15 -19.77 0.01
C THR A 2 -16.39 -18.60 -0.63
N ASP A 3 -16.85 -18.08 -1.76
CA ASP A 3 -16.23 -16.94 -2.45
C ASP A 3 -16.08 -15.71 -1.53
N GLU A 4 -17.02 -15.56 -0.59
CA GLU A 4 -16.98 -14.55 0.48
C GLU A 4 -15.76 -14.71 1.38
N THR A 5 -15.42 -15.95 1.78
CA THR A 5 -14.24 -16.22 2.62
C THR A 5 -12.94 -15.94 1.85
N TYR A 6 -12.93 -16.21 0.54
CA TYR A 6 -11.80 -15.89 -0.32
C TYR A 6 -11.59 -14.37 -0.44
N ASN A 7 -12.65 -13.63 -0.74
CA ASN A 7 -12.60 -12.17 -0.87
C ASN A 7 -12.22 -11.50 0.45
N LEU A 8 -12.72 -12.02 1.58
CA LEU A 8 -12.35 -11.55 2.91
C LEU A 8 -10.85 -11.76 3.22
N ILE A 9 -10.31 -12.95 2.95
CA ILE A 9 -8.87 -13.23 3.15
C ILE A 9 -8.03 -12.35 2.23
N LEU A 10 -8.40 -12.24 0.95
CA LEU A 10 -7.69 -11.43 -0.03
C LEU A 10 -7.73 -9.94 0.34
N GLY A 11 -8.87 -9.43 0.79
CA GLY A 11 -9.02 -8.05 1.26
C GLY A 11 -8.14 -7.74 2.47
N LEU A 12 -8.12 -8.63 3.46
CA LEU A 12 -7.25 -8.51 4.63
C LEU A 12 -5.75 -8.51 4.25
N LEU A 13 -5.34 -9.35 3.30
CA LEU A 13 -3.97 -9.39 2.79
C LEU A 13 -3.58 -8.09 2.09
N LEU A 14 -4.45 -7.54 1.24
CA LEU A 14 -4.21 -6.29 0.53
C LEU A 14 -4.09 -5.10 1.48
N MET A 15 -4.97 -5.02 2.48
CA MET A 15 -4.87 -3.99 3.52
C MET A 15 -3.57 -4.10 4.32
N SER A 16 -3.18 -5.33 4.71
CA SER A 16 -1.94 -5.58 5.45
C SER A 16 -0.71 -5.14 4.64
N LEU A 17 -0.69 -5.45 3.34
CA LEU A 17 0.37 -5.06 2.42
C LEU A 17 0.46 -3.53 2.26
N GLY A 18 -0.69 -2.86 2.07
CA GLY A 18 -0.74 -1.41 1.95
C GLY A 18 -0.24 -0.70 3.22
N VAL A 19 -0.64 -1.18 4.40
CA VAL A 19 -0.14 -0.69 5.70
C VAL A 19 1.37 -0.89 5.83
N LEU A 20 1.90 -2.06 5.46
CA LEU A 20 3.33 -2.34 5.49
C LEU A 20 4.13 -1.39 4.58
N ILE A 21 3.64 -1.11 3.37
CA ILE A 21 4.27 -0.16 2.44
C ILE A 21 4.31 1.25 3.06
N LEU A 22 3.21 1.70 3.67
CA LEU A 22 3.14 3.01 4.30
C LEU A 22 4.05 3.12 5.53
N ILE A 23 4.11 2.08 6.37
CA ILE A 23 5.05 2.03 7.50
C ILE A 23 6.49 2.06 7.00
N PHE A 24 6.81 1.28 5.97
CA PHE A 24 8.14 1.24 5.38
C PHE A 24 8.56 2.60 4.83
N LYS A 25 7.66 3.31 4.13
CA LYS A 25 7.94 4.66 3.63
C LYS A 25 7.99 5.72 4.72
N SER A 26 7.17 5.62 5.76
CA SER A 26 7.25 6.50 6.93
C SER A 26 8.62 6.38 7.63
N ARG A 27 9.18 5.16 7.69
CA ARG A 27 10.52 4.90 8.22
C ARG A 27 11.66 5.27 7.28
N ASN A 28 11.40 5.38 5.97
CA ASN A 28 12.36 5.75 4.94
C ASN A 28 11.88 7.02 4.23
N PRO A 29 11.86 8.16 4.94
CA PRO A 29 11.38 9.42 4.38
C PRO A 29 12.26 9.84 3.20
N LEU A 30 11.65 10.60 2.29
CA LEU A 30 12.33 11.19 1.15
C LEU A 30 13.58 11.95 1.60
N LYS A 31 14.73 11.66 0.97
CA LYS A 31 15.97 12.41 1.26
C LYS A 31 15.91 13.74 0.51
N LYS A 32 16.37 14.83 1.15
CA LYS A 32 16.37 16.18 0.53
C LYS A 32 17.13 16.24 -0.80
N ASP A 33 18.09 15.34 -0.98
CA ASP A 33 19.04 15.33 -2.09
C ASP A 33 18.63 14.34 -3.20
N GLU A 34 17.43 13.74 -3.11
CA GLU A 34 16.92 12.84 -4.14
C GLU A 34 16.55 13.60 -5.42
N ASN A 35 17.01 13.07 -6.55
CA ASN A 35 16.61 13.51 -7.87
C ASN A 35 15.08 13.43 -8.04
N GLU A 36 14.53 14.20 -8.99
CA GLU A 36 13.08 14.24 -9.28
C GLU A 36 12.46 12.85 -9.50
N PHE A 37 13.24 11.91 -10.07
CA PHE A 37 12.83 10.51 -10.20
C PHE A 37 12.63 9.81 -8.86
N GLY A 38 13.53 10.03 -7.88
CA GLY A 38 13.42 9.47 -6.54
C GLY A 38 12.20 10.01 -5.80
N LYS A 39 11.90 11.30 -5.97
CA LYS A 39 10.67 11.92 -5.46
C LYS A 39 9.41 11.31 -6.05
N ALA A 40 9.36 11.19 -7.38
CA ALA A 40 8.24 10.57 -8.07
C ALA A 40 8.01 9.13 -7.59
N ALA A 41 9.08 8.32 -7.50
CA ALA A 41 8.99 6.95 -7.00
C ALA A 41 8.49 6.91 -5.55
N HIS A 42 8.98 7.80 -4.67
CA HIS A 42 8.52 7.87 -3.28
C HIS A 42 7.01 8.10 -3.18
N TYR A 43 6.47 9.08 -3.91
CA TYR A 43 5.03 9.35 -3.92
C TYR A 43 4.22 8.23 -4.60
N GLN A 44 4.74 7.61 -5.66
CA GLN A 44 4.09 6.45 -6.29
C GLN A 44 3.89 5.29 -5.29
N PHE A 45 4.88 5.00 -4.46
CA PHE A 45 4.75 3.96 -3.42
C PHE A 45 3.73 4.32 -2.35
N ILE A 46 3.64 5.58 -1.94
CA ILE A 46 2.61 6.03 -1.00
C ILE A 46 1.22 5.85 -1.62
N ILE A 47 1.04 6.30 -2.86
CA ILE A 47 -0.22 6.15 -3.59
C ILE A 47 -0.60 4.68 -3.72
N LEU A 48 0.34 3.81 -4.10
CA LEU A 48 0.13 2.36 -4.18
C LEU A 48 -0.33 1.78 -2.84
N GLY A 49 0.32 2.15 -1.73
CA GLY A 49 -0.05 1.69 -0.40
C GLY A 49 -1.48 2.07 -0.01
N ILE A 50 -1.87 3.32 -0.29
CA ILE A 50 -3.25 3.80 -0.06
C ILE A 50 -4.24 3.03 -0.93
N PHE A 51 -3.92 2.84 -2.20
CA PHE A 51 -4.81 2.16 -3.16
C PHE A 51 -5.06 0.70 -2.77
N LEU A 52 -4.02 -0.01 -2.31
CA LEU A 52 -4.14 -1.39 -1.82
C LEU A 52 -5.07 -1.49 -0.60
N ILE A 53 -5.01 -0.51 0.31
CA ILE A 53 -5.92 -0.45 1.46
C ILE A 53 -7.36 -0.25 0.97
N VAL A 54 -7.60 0.68 0.05
CA VAL A 54 -8.94 0.97 -0.48
C VAL A 54 -9.53 -0.26 -1.18
N ILE A 55 -8.76 -0.92 -2.06
CA ILE A 55 -9.21 -2.17 -2.72
C ILE A 55 -9.49 -3.24 -1.67
N GLY A 56 -8.60 -3.41 -0.70
CA GLY A 56 -8.77 -4.41 0.35
C GLY A 56 -10.06 -4.22 1.16
N ILE A 57 -10.46 -2.97 1.42
CA ILE A 57 -11.72 -2.63 2.07
C ILE A 57 -12.93 -2.96 1.17
N ILE A 58 -12.85 -2.66 -0.14
CA ILE A 58 -13.95 -2.92 -1.09
C ILE A 58 -14.24 -4.42 -1.25
N MET A 59 -13.24 -5.28 -1.02
CA MET A 59 -13.36 -6.73 -1.17
C MET A 59 -13.93 -7.45 0.07
N ILE A 60 -14.03 -6.78 1.22
CA ILE A 60 -14.58 -7.34 2.47
C ILE A 60 -16.07 -7.02 2.55
#